data_AF-A0A259CZP7-F1
#
_entry.id   AF-A0A259CZP7-F1
#
_cell.length_a   1.000
_cell.length_b   1.000
_cell.length_c   1.000
_cell.angle_alpha   90.00
_cell.angle_beta   90.00
_cell.angle_gamma   90.00
#
_symmetry.space_group_name_H-M   'P 1'
#
loop_
_entity.id
_entity.type
_entity.pdbx_description
1 polymer ?
#
loop_
_entity_poly.entity_id
_entity_poly.type
_entity_poly.pdbx_seq_one_letter_code
_entity_poly.pdbx_strand_id
1 'polypeptide(L)'
;GIFTNSAGGIVTNNVLVSGGTFVNSDTASIGGTATVDSGATFQADGTSTISGNLVNNGTVDMQNGTATGNVLNVTGALSGSGTYKLDADLSSTTRHVDQVSVGSVASGTHLAFNFNLIGNSVVGNEALFFTSGTAFDTNAALSSADVSGLVVLGAVTEQVVATSDGKGFVIRTQANPAISSMANNLSLTQLVLSNIINRPTSPFVRTGTLEERACRSGGFARAVDGRATVDGSSTSSSGGAKQSTTISANYAGAQISYDYGCYDGRYNGWSLVFGGNLGLNNGSTSQSVFKLDSLGNQDLTNKVGAIKTDFKQTYAGVYVTGRKGRVQGDVQLRYDDMKYDFSEAYSAGNETYAL
;
A
#
# COMPACT_ATOMS: atom_id res chain seq x y z
N GLY A 1 3.00 43.97 0.55
CA GLY A 1 3.69 44.49 1.75
C GLY A 1 3.71 43.41 2.82
N ILE A 2 4.56 43.56 3.83
CA ILE A 2 4.60 42.65 4.98
C ILE A 2 4.28 43.47 6.23
N PHE A 3 3.35 42.99 7.05
CA PHE A 3 3.10 43.48 8.40
C PHE A 3 3.43 42.38 9.40
N THR A 4 4.06 42.72 10.51
CA THR A 4 4.45 41.75 11.54
C THR A 4 3.88 42.15 12.89
N ASN A 5 3.06 41.27 13.47
CA ASN A 5 2.66 41.28 14.86
C ASN A 5 3.58 40.33 15.64
N SER A 6 4.59 40.91 16.32
CA SER A 6 5.63 40.16 17.03
C SER A 6 5.18 39.71 18.43
N ALA A 7 6.03 38.94 19.12
CA ALA A 7 5.78 38.40 20.46
C ALA A 7 5.12 39.40 21.43
N GLY A 8 4.00 38.97 22.02
CA GLY A 8 3.22 39.76 22.97
C GLY A 8 2.36 40.87 22.34
N GLY A 9 2.44 41.05 21.02
CA GLY A 9 1.60 42.00 20.29
C GLY A 9 0.13 41.58 20.28
N ILE A 10 -0.75 42.56 20.49
CA ILE A 10 -2.21 42.35 20.56
C ILE A 10 -2.89 43.26 19.54
N VAL A 11 -3.52 42.66 18.53
CA VAL A 11 -4.48 43.35 17.67
C VAL A 11 -5.87 43.12 18.26
N THR A 12 -6.46 44.14 18.88
CA THR A 12 -7.71 43.97 19.66
C THR A 12 -8.96 43.71 18.82
N ASN A 13 -8.94 44.10 17.54
CA ASN A 13 -10.08 44.03 16.63
C ASN A 13 -9.84 43.01 15.50
N ASN A 14 -10.67 43.09 14.46
CA ASN A 14 -10.57 42.26 13.27
C ASN A 14 -9.32 42.60 12.45
N VAL A 15 -8.77 41.59 11.79
CA VAL A 15 -7.69 41.71 10.81
C VAL A 15 -8.23 41.27 9.46
N LEU A 16 -8.04 42.10 8.43
CA LEU A 16 -8.27 41.75 7.04
C LEU A 16 -6.94 41.78 6.29
N VAL A 17 -6.56 40.66 5.70
CA VAL A 17 -5.39 40.53 4.84
C VAL A 17 -5.89 40.38 3.40
N SER A 18 -5.96 41.49 2.66
CA SER A 18 -6.47 41.51 1.28
C SER A 18 -5.36 41.44 0.21
N GLY A 19 -4.13 41.12 0.64
CA GLY A 19 -2.94 40.98 -0.21
C GLY A 19 -1.64 41.15 0.58
N GLY A 20 -0.55 40.55 0.10
CA GLY A 20 0.73 40.52 0.83
C GLY A 20 0.71 39.58 2.02
N THR A 21 1.57 39.83 3.01
CA THR A 21 1.79 38.93 4.15
C THR A 21 1.49 39.63 5.47
N PHE A 22 0.66 39.01 6.30
CA PHE A 22 0.52 39.34 7.72
C PHE A 22 1.20 38.23 8.54
N VAL A 23 2.21 38.58 9.32
CA VAL A 23 2.91 37.65 10.21
C VAL A 23 2.36 37.81 11.62
N ASN A 24 1.84 36.74 12.20
CA ASN A 24 1.44 36.65 13.60
C ASN A 24 2.33 35.61 14.29
N SER A 25 3.39 36.07 14.93
CA SER A 25 4.48 35.21 15.41
C SER A 25 4.56 35.14 16.93
N ASP A 26 5.10 34.03 17.45
CA ASP A 26 5.26 33.76 18.87
C ASP A 26 3.92 33.88 19.60
N THR A 27 3.88 34.49 20.79
CA THR A 27 2.66 34.66 21.60
C THR A 27 1.75 35.80 21.14
N ALA A 28 1.84 36.21 19.87
CA ALA A 28 1.03 37.30 19.33
C ALA A 28 -0.44 36.90 19.18
N SER A 29 -1.34 37.84 19.43
CA SER A 29 -2.78 37.59 19.45
C SER A 29 -3.61 38.56 18.61
N ILE A 30 -4.66 38.04 18.00
CA ILE A 30 -5.74 38.79 17.35
C ILE A 30 -7.02 38.56 18.15
N GLY A 31 -7.58 39.62 18.72
CA GLY A 31 -8.79 39.57 19.55
C GLY A 31 -10.06 39.34 18.74
N GLY A 32 -10.09 39.82 17.49
CA GLY A 32 -11.24 39.71 16.59
C GLY A 32 -11.12 38.58 15.55
N THR A 33 -11.93 38.69 14.51
CA THR A 33 -11.89 37.80 13.35
C THR A 33 -10.68 38.12 12.47
N ALA A 34 -9.96 37.10 12.03
CA ALA A 34 -8.96 37.21 10.98
C ALA A 34 -9.56 36.73 9.65
N THR A 35 -9.48 37.56 8.61
CA THR A 35 -9.89 37.21 7.25
C THR A 35 -8.69 37.30 6.33
N VAL A 36 -8.41 36.21 5.62
CA VAL A 36 -7.30 36.10 4.67
C VAL A 36 -7.93 35.92 3.29
N ASP A 37 -7.84 36.94 2.44
CA ASP A 37 -8.41 36.87 1.09
C ASP A 37 -7.52 36.05 0.14
N SER A 38 -8.08 35.72 -1.01
CA SER A 38 -7.34 35.05 -2.08
C SER A 38 -6.11 35.86 -2.50
N GLY A 39 -4.96 35.20 -2.61
CA GLY A 39 -3.67 35.84 -2.92
C GLY A 39 -2.98 36.52 -1.75
N ALA A 40 -3.56 36.48 -0.55
CA ALA A 40 -2.93 36.93 0.69
C ALA A 40 -2.34 35.76 1.48
N THR A 41 -1.35 36.08 2.33
CA THR A 41 -0.70 35.12 3.23
C THR A 41 -0.82 35.57 4.67
N PHE A 42 -1.29 34.68 5.54
CA PHE A 42 -1.19 34.80 6.98
C PHE A 42 -0.12 33.84 7.48
N GLN A 43 1.01 34.36 7.93
CA GLN A 43 2.09 33.54 8.45
C GLN A 43 1.93 33.39 9.96
N ALA A 44 1.93 32.16 10.45
CA ALA A 44 1.80 31.81 11.86
C ALA A 44 3.04 31.02 12.31
N ASP A 45 3.93 31.70 13.03
CA ASP A 45 5.15 31.11 13.59
C ASP A 45 5.04 31.02 15.11
N GLY A 46 5.55 29.95 15.72
CA GLY A 46 5.41 29.74 17.16
C GLY A 46 3.94 29.56 17.59
N THR A 47 3.58 30.01 18.80
CA THR A 47 2.23 29.81 19.38
C THR A 47 1.31 31.02 19.20
N SER A 48 0.78 31.19 17.99
CA SER A 48 -0.07 32.32 17.63
C SER A 48 -1.55 32.08 18.00
N THR A 49 -2.28 33.15 18.36
CA THR A 49 -3.69 33.05 18.77
C THR A 49 -4.61 34.00 18.00
N ILE A 50 -5.78 33.49 17.61
CA ILE A 50 -6.92 34.24 17.08
C ILE A 50 -8.10 33.94 18.01
N SER A 51 -8.49 34.92 18.83
CA SER A 51 -9.60 34.77 19.76
C SER A 51 -10.97 34.76 19.06
N GLY A 52 -11.05 35.32 17.86
CA GLY A 52 -12.24 35.30 17.02
C GLY A 52 -12.26 34.12 16.03
N ASN A 53 -12.97 34.33 14.93
CA ASN A 53 -13.04 33.37 13.83
C ASN A 53 -11.83 33.53 12.89
N LEU A 54 -11.50 32.48 12.15
CA LEU A 54 -10.58 32.53 11.02
C LEU A 54 -11.34 32.21 9.74
N VAL A 55 -11.35 33.17 8.81
CA VAL A 55 -11.87 33.00 7.45
C VAL A 55 -10.67 32.94 6.50
N ASN A 56 -10.29 31.74 6.07
CA ASN A 56 -9.15 31.54 5.19
C ASN A 56 -9.60 31.26 3.75
N ASN A 57 -9.42 32.21 2.85
CA ASN A 57 -9.59 32.06 1.39
C ASN A 57 -8.26 32.20 0.64
N GLY A 58 -7.16 32.40 1.37
CA GLY A 58 -5.80 32.58 0.84
C GLY A 58 -4.88 31.47 1.32
N THR A 59 -3.75 31.84 1.91
CA THR A 59 -2.78 30.89 2.49
C THR A 59 -2.54 31.22 3.96
N VAL A 60 -2.67 30.21 4.81
CA VAL A 60 -2.08 30.20 6.16
C VAL A 60 -0.76 29.45 6.06
N ASP A 61 0.35 30.11 6.36
CA ASP A 61 1.69 29.56 6.22
C ASP A 61 2.34 29.38 7.58
N MET A 62 2.64 28.13 7.95
CA MET A 62 3.37 27.77 9.15
C MET A 62 4.73 27.14 8.82
N GLN A 63 5.09 27.04 7.53
CA GLN A 63 6.36 26.46 7.11
C GLN A 63 7.51 27.42 7.43
N ASN A 64 8.28 27.07 8.46
CA ASN A 64 9.48 27.81 8.87
C ASN A 64 10.75 26.95 8.86
N GLY A 65 10.66 25.74 8.29
CA GLY A 65 11.76 24.78 8.21
C GLY A 65 11.94 24.00 9.50
N THR A 66 11.01 24.09 10.45
CA THR A 66 11.00 23.31 11.68
C THR A 66 9.57 22.85 12.00
N ALA A 67 9.39 21.55 12.27
CA ALA A 67 8.06 21.00 12.57
C ALA A 67 7.71 21.05 14.07
N THR A 68 8.58 21.65 14.89
CA THR A 68 8.42 21.75 16.34
C THR A 68 8.05 23.17 16.75
N GLY A 69 6.95 23.31 17.49
CA GLY A 69 6.66 24.53 18.25
C GLY A 69 5.69 25.51 17.59
N ASN A 70 5.24 25.25 16.36
CA ASN A 70 4.22 26.08 15.72
C ASN A 70 2.82 25.56 16.02
N VAL A 71 2.01 26.42 16.63
CA VAL A 71 0.60 26.16 16.92
C VAL A 71 -0.19 27.41 16.58
N LEU A 72 -1.16 27.29 15.68
CA LEU A 72 -2.18 28.30 15.43
C LEU A 72 -3.43 27.94 16.23
N ASN A 73 -3.73 28.71 17.26
CA ASN A 73 -4.93 28.56 18.07
C ASN A 73 -6.02 29.54 17.61
N VAL A 74 -7.14 29.03 17.14
CA VAL A 74 -8.34 29.81 16.80
C VAL A 74 -9.44 29.43 17.77
N THR A 75 -9.82 30.28 18.72
CA THR A 75 -10.86 29.89 19.69
C THR A 75 -12.27 29.92 19.08
N GLY A 76 -12.46 30.66 17.98
CA GLY A 76 -13.71 30.71 17.22
C GLY A 76 -13.81 29.64 16.13
N ALA A 77 -14.71 29.90 15.18
CA ALA A 77 -14.96 29.02 14.06
C ALA A 77 -13.94 29.23 12.92
N LEU A 78 -13.57 28.14 12.27
CA LEU A 78 -12.83 28.14 11.01
C LEU A 78 -13.80 28.07 9.82
N SER A 79 -13.53 28.86 8.79
CA SER A 79 -14.28 28.84 7.51
C SER A 79 -13.42 29.23 6.32
N GLY A 80 -13.94 28.98 5.11
CA GLY A 80 -13.29 29.31 3.84
C GLY A 80 -12.77 28.07 3.09
N SER A 81 -11.99 28.31 2.04
CA SER A 81 -11.44 27.27 1.16
C SER A 81 -9.94 27.45 0.84
N GLY A 82 -9.23 28.18 1.69
CA GLY A 82 -7.81 28.46 1.56
C GLY A 82 -6.91 27.28 1.94
N THR A 83 -5.62 27.44 1.68
CA THR A 83 -4.59 26.42 1.95
C THR A 83 -3.87 26.67 3.28
N TYR A 84 -3.51 25.60 3.97
CA TYR A 84 -2.65 25.58 5.14
C TYR A 84 -1.34 24.90 4.76
N LYS A 85 -0.24 25.60 4.94
CA LYS A 85 1.10 25.06 4.73
C LYS A 85 1.72 24.73 6.07
N LEU A 86 2.15 23.49 6.23
CA LEU A 86 2.60 22.92 7.51
C LEU A 86 3.94 22.21 7.31
N ASP A 87 4.82 22.28 8.30
CA ASP A 87 6.00 21.44 8.42
C ASP A 87 5.65 20.16 9.19
N ALA A 88 6.22 19.03 8.76
CA ALA A 88 6.05 17.73 9.40
C ALA A 88 7.37 16.96 9.47
N ASP A 89 7.84 16.64 10.68
CA ASP A 89 8.94 15.73 10.94
C ASP A 89 8.38 14.37 11.39
N LEU A 90 8.49 13.42 10.47
CA LEU A 90 8.03 12.05 10.60
C LEU A 90 9.23 11.07 10.68
N SER A 91 10.43 11.57 10.97
CA SER A 91 11.67 10.79 10.95
C SER A 91 11.92 9.96 12.21
N SER A 92 11.13 10.16 13.27
CA SER A 92 11.26 9.44 14.55
C SER A 92 9.92 8.93 15.08
N THR A 93 9.94 8.14 16.16
CA THR A 93 8.70 7.72 16.86
C THR A 93 8.00 8.87 17.58
N THR A 94 8.74 9.92 17.93
CA THR A 94 8.20 11.19 18.43
C THR A 94 7.95 12.08 17.22
N ARG A 95 6.67 12.25 16.87
CA ARG A 95 6.27 13.01 15.68
C ARG A 95 6.13 14.47 16.04
N HIS A 96 6.64 15.34 15.17
CA HIS A 96 6.48 16.77 15.28
C HIS A 96 5.82 17.27 14.01
N VAL A 97 4.70 17.97 14.15
CA VAL A 97 3.96 18.56 13.04
C VAL A 97 3.40 19.88 13.53
N ASP A 98 3.38 20.88 12.68
CA ASP A 98 2.68 22.13 12.95
C ASP A 98 1.20 21.86 13.22
N GLN A 99 0.63 22.56 14.19
CA GLN A 99 -0.74 22.29 14.64
C GLN A 99 -1.67 23.47 14.41
N VAL A 100 -2.84 23.18 13.86
CA VAL A 100 -3.97 24.11 13.79
C VAL A 100 -5.05 23.61 14.73
N SER A 101 -5.35 24.38 15.76
CA SER A 101 -6.38 24.07 16.76
C SER A 101 -7.49 25.10 16.67
N VAL A 102 -8.72 24.65 16.42
CA VAL A 102 -9.88 25.52 16.21
C VAL A 102 -11.01 25.22 17.20
N GLY A 103 -11.84 26.22 17.52
CA GLY A 103 -13.02 26.02 18.37
C GLY A 103 -14.09 25.17 17.70
N SER A 104 -14.32 25.42 16.40
CA SER A 104 -15.21 24.64 15.54
C SER A 104 -14.87 24.81 14.07
N VAL A 105 -15.41 23.94 13.22
CA VAL A 105 -15.34 24.07 11.75
C VAL A 105 -16.74 24.38 11.24
N ALA A 106 -16.89 25.49 10.50
CA ALA A 106 -18.16 25.89 9.93
C ALA A 106 -18.61 24.94 8.81
N SER A 107 -19.93 24.78 8.64
CA SER A 107 -20.48 23.98 7.53
C SER A 107 -20.06 24.58 6.17
N GLY A 108 -19.67 23.71 5.24
CA GLY A 108 -19.19 24.11 3.91
C GLY A 108 -17.74 24.60 3.87
N THR A 109 -17.00 24.52 4.98
CA THR A 109 -15.56 24.77 4.99
C THR A 109 -14.84 23.70 4.19
N HIS A 110 -13.86 24.12 3.39
CA HIS A 110 -12.99 23.24 2.61
C HIS A 110 -11.55 23.42 3.09
N LEU A 111 -10.91 22.34 3.50
CA LEU A 111 -9.57 22.35 4.07
C LEU A 111 -8.59 21.81 3.03
N ALA A 112 -7.55 22.57 2.73
CA ALA A 112 -6.45 22.13 1.89
C ALA A 112 -5.13 22.21 2.66
N PHE A 113 -4.36 21.13 2.66
CA PHE A 113 -3.11 20.99 3.40
C PHE A 113 -1.94 20.73 2.45
N ASN A 114 -0.88 21.51 2.61
CA ASN A 114 0.39 21.32 1.93
C ASN A 114 1.48 21.10 2.97
N PHE A 115 2.05 19.91 2.98
CA PHE A 115 3.09 19.54 3.92
C PHE A 115 4.49 19.76 3.34
N ASN A 116 5.41 20.22 4.17
CA ASN A 116 6.83 20.18 3.91
C ASN A 116 7.45 19.18 4.89
N LEU A 117 7.98 18.08 4.36
CA LEU A 117 8.53 17.02 5.18
C LEU A 117 9.97 17.33 5.58
N ILE A 118 10.25 17.19 6.87
CA ILE A 118 11.58 17.34 7.44
C ILE A 118 12.16 15.95 7.67
N GLY A 119 13.23 15.65 6.92
CA GLY A 119 13.90 14.36 6.98
C GLY A 119 13.14 13.25 6.25
N ASN A 120 13.60 12.01 6.46
CA ASN A 120 13.01 10.82 5.85
C ASN A 120 12.05 10.16 6.83
N SER A 121 10.83 9.92 6.40
CA SER A 121 9.80 9.35 7.24
C SER A 121 10.04 7.89 7.60
N VAL A 122 9.68 7.53 8.83
CA VAL A 122 9.69 6.15 9.33
C VAL A 122 8.28 5.72 9.75
N VAL A 123 8.00 4.43 9.76
CA VAL A 123 6.72 3.91 10.29
C VAL A 123 6.64 4.16 11.80
N GLY A 124 5.47 4.55 12.30
CA GLY A 124 5.27 4.74 13.74
C GLY A 124 3.91 5.36 14.07
N ASN A 125 3.85 6.08 15.20
CA ASN A 125 2.61 6.67 15.71
C ASN A 125 2.03 7.72 14.76
N GLU A 126 0.71 7.90 14.85
CA GLU A 126 -0.01 8.97 14.16
C GLU A 126 0.41 10.34 14.70
N ALA A 127 0.44 11.34 13.82
CA ALA A 127 0.83 12.71 14.15
C ALA A 127 -0.36 13.65 14.01
N LEU A 128 -0.88 14.16 15.12
CA LEU A 128 -1.99 15.12 15.13
C LEU A 128 -1.51 16.50 14.64
N PHE A 129 -2.20 17.05 13.64
CA PHE A 129 -1.88 18.36 13.07
C PHE A 129 -3.10 19.29 12.98
N PHE A 130 -4.32 18.75 13.06
CA PHE A 130 -5.54 19.55 13.04
C PHE A 130 -6.51 19.06 14.10
N THR A 131 -7.04 19.97 14.92
CA THR A 131 -8.06 19.66 15.93
C THR A 131 -9.15 20.73 15.98
N SER A 132 -10.35 20.30 16.29
CA SER A 132 -11.55 21.11 16.47
C SER A 132 -12.19 20.80 17.83
N GLY A 133 -12.72 21.81 18.51
CA GLY A 133 -13.47 21.61 19.76
C GLY A 133 -14.72 20.74 19.57
N THR A 134 -15.34 20.84 18.39
CA THR A 134 -16.56 20.10 18.01
C THR A 134 -16.31 19.15 16.84
N ALA A 135 -17.05 18.04 16.79
CA ALA A 135 -17.02 17.14 15.63
C ALA A 135 -17.61 17.84 14.40
N PHE A 136 -17.13 17.46 13.21
CA PHE A 136 -17.58 18.00 11.93
C PHE A 136 -17.55 16.90 10.85
N ASP A 137 -18.17 17.18 9.69
CA ASP A 137 -18.12 16.25 8.55
C ASP A 137 -16.73 16.31 7.88
N THR A 138 -15.85 15.40 8.29
CA THR A 138 -14.48 15.32 7.78
C THR A 138 -14.40 14.95 6.30
N ASN A 139 -15.41 14.27 5.76
CA ASN A 139 -15.45 13.88 4.34
C ASN A 139 -15.92 15.03 3.46
N ALA A 140 -16.83 15.88 3.95
CA ALA A 140 -17.21 17.10 3.25
C ALA A 140 -16.12 18.19 3.33
N ALA A 141 -15.33 18.19 4.41
CA ALA A 141 -14.32 19.22 4.66
C ALA A 141 -12.96 18.97 3.99
N LEU A 142 -12.63 17.73 3.61
CA LEU A 142 -11.33 17.38 3.04
C LEU A 142 -11.48 16.29 1.97
N SER A 143 -10.94 16.53 0.78
CA SER A 143 -10.75 15.49 -0.24
C SER A 143 -9.28 15.10 -0.39
N SER A 144 -9.02 13.96 -1.03
CA SER A 144 -7.65 13.50 -1.29
C SER A 144 -6.87 14.40 -2.26
N ALA A 145 -7.55 15.23 -3.06
CA ALA A 145 -6.91 16.20 -3.95
C ALA A 145 -6.39 17.44 -3.20
N ASP A 146 -6.86 17.65 -1.97
CA ASP A 146 -6.54 18.81 -1.16
C ASP A 146 -5.31 18.60 -0.26
N VAL A 147 -4.72 17.41 -0.31
CA VAL A 147 -3.52 17.05 0.45
C VAL A 147 -2.34 16.92 -0.50
N SER A 148 -1.26 17.63 -0.21
CA SER A 148 -0.02 17.60 -1.00
C SER A 148 1.21 17.62 -0.11
N GLY A 149 2.37 17.22 -0.67
CA GLY A 149 3.65 17.26 0.03
C GLY A 149 3.96 16.07 0.94
N LEU A 150 3.08 15.07 0.99
CA LEU A 150 3.31 13.79 1.67
C LEU A 150 3.95 12.74 0.73
N VAL A 151 4.71 11.81 1.31
CA VAL A 151 5.28 10.66 0.60
C VAL A 151 4.17 9.65 0.31
N VAL A 152 3.74 9.59 -0.94
CA VAL A 152 2.72 8.62 -1.38
C VAL A 152 3.32 7.38 -2.06
N LEU A 153 4.66 7.32 -2.19
CA LEU A 153 5.41 6.24 -2.85
C LEU A 153 6.77 6.01 -2.20
N GLY A 154 7.27 4.78 -2.25
CA GLY A 154 8.55 4.37 -1.68
C GLY A 154 8.39 3.25 -0.65
N ALA A 155 9.36 3.09 0.25
CA ALA A 155 9.28 2.06 1.31
C ALA A 155 8.17 2.36 2.33
N VAL A 156 7.84 3.64 2.51
CA VAL A 156 6.78 4.14 3.39
C VAL A 156 5.81 4.99 2.59
N THR A 157 4.56 5.00 3.04
CA THR A 157 3.50 5.85 2.50
C THR A 157 2.85 6.61 3.65
N GLU A 158 2.45 7.84 3.38
CA GLU A 158 1.82 8.76 4.31
C GLU A 158 0.44 9.16 3.80
N GLN A 159 -0.48 9.35 4.74
CA GLN A 159 -1.84 9.75 4.44
C GLN A 159 -2.42 10.57 5.57
N VAL A 160 -3.33 11.47 5.23
CA VAL A 160 -4.16 12.18 6.20
C VAL A 160 -5.38 11.32 6.49
N VAL A 161 -5.66 11.10 7.77
CA VAL A 161 -6.81 10.32 8.24
C VAL A 161 -7.58 11.13 9.28
N ALA A 162 -8.91 11.04 9.26
CA ALA A 162 -9.74 11.64 10.30
C ALA A 162 -9.51 10.94 11.66
N THR A 163 -9.54 11.70 12.75
CA THR A 163 -9.55 11.15 14.11
C THR A 163 -10.85 10.37 14.36
N SER A 164 -10.81 9.37 15.22
CA SER A 164 -11.96 8.51 15.51
C SER A 164 -13.17 9.23 16.12
N ASP A 165 -12.93 10.38 16.76
CA ASP A 165 -13.97 11.24 17.34
C ASP A 165 -14.54 12.26 16.33
N GLY A 166 -14.04 12.28 15.08
CA GLY A 166 -14.47 13.20 14.03
C GLY A 166 -14.11 14.66 14.30
N LYS A 167 -13.15 14.91 15.21
CA LYS A 167 -12.75 16.26 15.63
C LYS A 167 -11.44 16.74 15.01
N GLY A 168 -10.77 15.95 14.20
CA GLY A 168 -9.47 16.35 13.70
C GLY A 168 -8.92 15.46 12.61
N PHE A 169 -7.67 15.73 12.27
CA PHE A 169 -6.91 14.97 11.30
C PHE A 169 -5.51 14.65 11.84
N VAL A 170 -5.05 13.45 11.50
CA VAL A 170 -3.72 12.95 11.80
C VAL A 170 -2.99 12.56 10.52
N ILE A 171 -1.66 12.64 10.51
CA ILE A 171 -0.83 11.98 9.51
C ILE A 171 -0.53 10.57 10.00
N ARG A 172 -0.80 9.59 9.16
CA ARG A 172 -0.46 8.19 9.38
C ARG A 172 0.65 7.78 8.42
N THR A 173 1.80 7.39 8.97
CA THR A 173 2.90 6.79 8.20
C THR A 173 2.85 5.27 8.34
N GLN A 174 2.82 4.57 7.21
CA GLN A 174 2.75 3.11 7.16
C GLN A 174 3.76 2.55 6.15
N ALA A 175 4.13 1.29 6.32
CA ALA A 175 4.89 0.59 5.28
C ALA A 175 4.05 0.57 4.00
N ASN A 176 4.70 0.74 2.85
CA ASN A 176 4.00 0.74 1.57
C ASN A 176 3.22 -0.58 1.41
N PRO A 177 1.88 -0.52 1.21
CA PRO A 177 1.05 -1.71 0.98
C PRO A 177 1.53 -2.61 -0.16
N ALA A 178 2.33 -2.07 -1.09
CA ALA A 178 2.99 -2.83 -2.13
C ALA A 178 3.92 -3.93 -1.57
N ILE A 179 4.60 -3.68 -0.45
CA ILE A 179 5.51 -4.65 0.17
C ILE A 179 4.72 -5.87 0.69
N SER A 180 3.61 -5.63 1.40
CA SER A 180 2.73 -6.72 1.86
C SER A 180 2.11 -7.48 0.68
N SER A 181 1.81 -6.76 -0.40
CA SER A 181 1.31 -7.33 -1.64
C SER A 181 2.33 -8.24 -2.33
N MET A 182 3.63 -7.90 -2.33
CA MET A 182 4.69 -8.76 -2.87
C MET A 182 4.80 -10.09 -2.12
N ALA A 183 4.73 -10.06 -0.77
CA ALA A 183 4.78 -11.28 0.04
C ALA A 183 3.57 -12.20 -0.22
N ASN A 184 2.38 -11.61 -0.40
CA ASN A 184 1.20 -12.34 -0.84
C ASN A 184 1.41 -12.92 -2.24
N ASN A 185 1.92 -12.12 -3.18
CA ASN A 185 2.16 -12.55 -4.55
C ASN A 185 3.08 -13.78 -4.62
N LEU A 186 4.15 -13.82 -3.82
CA LEU A 186 5.02 -14.98 -3.72
C LEU A 186 4.26 -16.23 -3.25
N SER A 187 3.53 -16.10 -2.14
CA SER A 187 2.75 -17.21 -1.55
C SER A 187 1.69 -17.75 -2.51
N LEU A 188 0.98 -16.86 -3.20
CA LEU A 188 -0.03 -17.22 -4.18
C LEU A 188 0.57 -17.81 -5.47
N THR A 189 1.71 -17.31 -5.93
CA THR A 189 2.44 -17.88 -7.07
C THR A 189 2.89 -19.31 -6.76
N GLN A 190 3.37 -19.57 -5.54
CA GLN A 190 3.71 -20.92 -5.08
C GLN A 190 2.49 -21.85 -5.04
N LEU A 191 1.31 -21.35 -4.68
CA LEU A 191 0.06 -22.13 -4.72
C LEU A 191 -0.34 -22.49 -6.15
N VAL A 192 -0.26 -21.55 -7.10
CA VAL A 192 -0.53 -21.81 -8.53
C VAL A 192 0.46 -22.84 -9.08
N LEU A 193 1.74 -22.67 -8.77
CA LEU A 193 2.79 -23.59 -9.20
C LEU A 193 2.58 -24.99 -8.64
N SER A 194 2.30 -25.13 -7.35
CA SER A 194 2.18 -26.43 -6.69
C SER A 194 0.90 -27.17 -7.09
N ASN A 195 -0.24 -26.46 -7.18
CA ASN A 195 -1.54 -27.10 -7.37
C ASN A 195 -1.95 -27.23 -8.84
N ILE A 196 -1.52 -26.31 -9.70
CA ILE A 196 -2.01 -26.24 -11.09
C ILE A 196 -0.93 -26.72 -12.06
N ILE A 197 0.23 -26.07 -12.02
CA ILE A 197 1.30 -26.28 -12.99
C ILE A 197 1.97 -27.63 -12.73
N ASN A 198 2.42 -27.84 -11.50
CA ASN A 198 3.17 -29.01 -11.07
C ASN A 198 2.29 -30.16 -10.58
N ARG A 199 1.01 -30.17 -10.94
CA ARG A 199 0.07 -31.22 -10.51
C ARG A 199 0.68 -32.60 -10.77
N PRO A 200 0.71 -33.52 -9.77
CA PRO A 200 1.20 -34.87 -9.97
C PRO A 200 0.48 -35.54 -11.14
N THR A 201 1.25 -36.08 -12.10
CA THR A 201 0.69 -36.89 -13.20
C THR A 201 1.14 -38.32 -13.01
N SER A 202 0.15 -39.22 -13.00
CA SER A 202 0.44 -40.63 -12.80
C SER A 202 0.88 -41.26 -14.13
N PRO A 203 1.99 -42.02 -14.15
CA PRO A 203 2.53 -42.69 -15.34
C PRO A 203 1.72 -43.93 -15.78
N PHE A 204 0.54 -44.21 -15.21
CA PHE A 204 -0.33 -45.31 -15.65
C PHE A 204 -1.05 -45.00 -16.97
N VAL A 205 -0.30 -44.64 -18.01
CA VAL A 205 -0.79 -44.62 -19.39
C VAL A 205 -0.56 -46.03 -19.94
N ARG A 206 -1.61 -46.87 -19.94
CA ARG A 206 -1.54 -48.16 -20.63
C ARG A 206 -1.47 -47.89 -22.13
N THR A 207 -0.28 -47.90 -22.71
CA THR A 207 -0.15 -48.00 -24.17
C THR A 207 -0.68 -49.37 -24.57
N GLY A 208 -1.86 -49.40 -25.18
CA GLY A 208 -2.38 -50.62 -25.77
C GLY A 208 -1.46 -51.03 -26.92
N THR A 209 -0.62 -52.05 -26.71
CA THR A 209 -0.45 -53.24 -27.60
C THR A 209 0.90 -53.98 -27.41
N LEU A 210 0.77 -55.32 -27.50
CA LEU A 210 1.66 -56.32 -28.11
C LEU A 210 3.11 -56.42 -27.60
N GLU A 211 3.32 -57.05 -26.44
CA GLU A 211 4.42 -58.00 -26.13
C GLU A 211 4.37 -58.40 -24.64
N GLU A 212 4.56 -59.69 -24.33
CA GLU A 212 4.45 -60.34 -23.00
C GLU A 212 5.59 -60.00 -22.02
N ARG A 213 6.14 -58.78 -22.05
CA ARG A 213 7.17 -58.37 -21.08
C ARG A 213 6.53 -57.75 -19.85
N ALA A 214 6.63 -58.48 -18.74
CA ALA A 214 6.15 -58.09 -17.41
C ALA A 214 6.68 -56.73 -16.91
N CYS A 215 7.89 -56.35 -17.31
CA CYS A 215 8.47 -55.03 -17.04
C CYS A 215 8.86 -54.31 -18.33
N ARG A 216 8.57 -53.02 -18.42
CA ARG A 216 8.87 -52.17 -19.57
C ARG A 216 9.31 -50.79 -19.11
N SER A 217 10.16 -50.17 -19.91
CA SER A 217 10.46 -48.74 -19.79
C SER A 217 9.46 -47.93 -20.61
N GLY A 218 9.03 -46.79 -20.08
CA GLY A 218 8.14 -45.83 -20.71
C GLY A 218 8.67 -44.42 -20.57
N GLY A 219 8.07 -43.51 -21.32
CA GLY A 219 8.32 -42.08 -21.17
C GLY A 219 7.08 -41.31 -21.56
N PHE A 220 6.90 -40.16 -20.92
CA PHE A 220 5.81 -39.24 -21.26
C PHE A 220 6.32 -37.81 -21.21
N ALA A 221 5.63 -36.94 -21.94
CA ALA A 221 5.85 -35.51 -21.89
C ALA A 221 4.52 -34.81 -21.61
N ARG A 222 4.58 -33.68 -20.91
CA ARG A 222 3.43 -32.84 -20.60
C ARG A 222 3.79 -31.39 -20.90
N ALA A 223 2.87 -30.68 -21.54
CA ALA A 223 2.89 -29.23 -21.62
C ALA A 223 1.65 -28.67 -20.89
N VAL A 224 1.82 -27.53 -20.23
CA VAL A 224 0.73 -26.77 -19.60
C VAL A 224 0.86 -25.33 -20.03
N ASP A 225 -0.27 -24.67 -20.26
CA ASP A 225 -0.37 -23.24 -20.46
C ASP A 225 -1.71 -22.80 -19.86
N GLY A 226 -1.77 -21.61 -19.29
CA GLY A 226 -3.01 -21.13 -18.71
C GLY A 226 -2.91 -19.80 -17.99
N ARG A 227 -4.10 -19.35 -17.58
CA ARG A 227 -4.29 -18.16 -16.76
C ARG A 227 -5.02 -18.53 -15.48
N ALA A 228 -4.56 -18.00 -14.37
CA ALA A 228 -5.24 -18.10 -13.07
C ALA A 228 -5.44 -16.70 -12.50
N THR A 229 -6.58 -16.48 -11.85
CA THR A 229 -6.82 -15.29 -11.04
C THR A 229 -7.07 -15.74 -9.62
N VAL A 230 -6.43 -15.11 -8.66
CA VAL A 230 -6.68 -15.37 -7.24
C VAL A 230 -6.91 -14.06 -6.52
N ASP A 231 -7.99 -14.02 -5.78
CA ASP A 231 -8.31 -12.93 -4.88
C ASP A 231 -7.78 -13.24 -3.48
N GLY A 232 -7.08 -12.30 -2.90
CA GLY A 232 -6.56 -12.34 -1.55
C GLY A 232 -6.91 -11.07 -0.79
N SER A 233 -6.70 -11.08 0.52
CA SER A 233 -6.73 -9.87 1.32
C SER A 233 -5.58 -9.88 2.30
N SER A 234 -4.96 -8.72 2.52
CA SER A 234 -4.00 -8.50 3.60
C SER A 234 -4.52 -7.43 4.54
N THR A 235 -4.36 -7.70 5.84
CA THR A 235 -4.53 -6.71 6.91
C THR A 235 -3.15 -6.27 7.36
N SER A 236 -2.83 -4.98 7.24
CA SER A 236 -1.65 -4.44 7.92
C SER A 236 -1.93 -4.27 9.41
N SER A 237 -1.06 -4.82 10.26
CA SER A 237 -1.16 -4.70 11.72
C SER A 237 -0.90 -3.29 12.24
N SER A 238 -0.29 -2.41 11.44
CA SER A 238 0.09 -1.05 11.86
C SER A 238 -0.92 0.03 11.51
N GLY A 239 -2.09 -0.30 10.95
CA GLY A 239 -3.05 0.71 10.52
C GLY A 239 -4.46 0.22 10.19
N GLY A 240 -4.79 -1.05 10.43
CA GLY A 240 -6.14 -1.60 10.28
C GLY A 240 -6.70 -1.68 8.86
N ALA A 241 -6.04 -1.05 7.87
CA ALA A 241 -6.47 -1.04 6.48
C ALA A 241 -6.45 -2.46 5.90
N LYS A 242 -7.64 -2.95 5.51
CA LYS A 242 -7.80 -4.16 4.71
C LYS A 242 -7.50 -3.83 3.26
N GLN A 243 -6.47 -4.46 2.72
CA GLN A 243 -6.08 -4.35 1.32
C GLN A 243 -6.59 -5.59 0.60
N SER A 244 -7.55 -5.43 -0.29
CA SER A 244 -7.94 -6.50 -1.21
C SER A 244 -6.92 -6.57 -2.34
N THR A 245 -6.48 -7.76 -2.68
CA THR A 245 -5.42 -7.99 -3.66
C THR A 245 -5.87 -9.04 -4.67
N THR A 246 -6.20 -8.63 -5.88
CA THR A 246 -6.45 -9.56 -6.99
C THR A 246 -5.17 -9.75 -7.79
N ILE A 247 -4.70 -10.98 -7.86
CA ILE A 247 -3.52 -11.37 -8.64
C ILE A 247 -4.00 -12.11 -9.88
N SER A 248 -3.58 -11.64 -11.06
CA SER A 248 -3.66 -12.40 -12.31
C SER A 248 -2.31 -13.04 -12.62
N ALA A 249 -2.28 -14.33 -12.92
CA ALA A 249 -1.10 -15.08 -13.31
C ALA A 249 -1.30 -15.69 -14.69
N ASN A 250 -0.32 -15.53 -15.57
CA ASN A 250 -0.20 -16.31 -16.81
C ASN A 250 1.01 -17.22 -16.66
N TYR A 251 0.88 -18.48 -17.07
CA TYR A 251 1.92 -19.46 -16.87
C TYR A 251 1.97 -20.47 -18.02
N ALA A 252 3.17 -20.95 -18.30
CA ALA A 252 3.41 -22.09 -19.15
C ALA A 252 4.44 -23.02 -18.50
N GLY A 253 4.44 -24.28 -18.91
CA GLY A 253 5.38 -25.26 -18.40
C GLY A 253 5.48 -26.49 -19.28
N ALA A 254 6.62 -27.14 -19.21
CA ALA A 254 6.90 -28.39 -19.88
C ALA A 254 7.55 -29.37 -18.90
N GLN A 255 7.19 -30.63 -19.03
CA GLN A 255 7.74 -31.74 -18.26
C GLN A 255 8.06 -32.88 -19.20
N ILE A 256 9.19 -33.53 -18.96
CA ILE A 256 9.54 -34.82 -19.56
C ILE A 256 9.83 -35.81 -18.44
N SER A 257 9.41 -37.05 -18.65
CA SER A 257 9.54 -38.11 -17.67
C SER A 257 9.95 -39.41 -18.34
N TYR A 258 10.73 -40.19 -17.62
CA TYR A 258 11.12 -41.54 -18.01
C TYR A 258 10.92 -42.47 -16.83
N ASP A 259 10.30 -43.62 -17.09
CA ASP A 259 10.01 -44.63 -16.07
C ASP A 259 10.34 -46.05 -16.50
N TYR A 260 10.45 -46.89 -15.49
CA TYR A 260 10.52 -48.33 -15.59
C TYR A 260 9.45 -48.92 -14.67
N GLY A 261 8.52 -49.67 -15.27
CA GLY A 261 7.38 -50.25 -14.57
C GLY A 261 7.26 -51.75 -14.77
N CYS A 262 6.89 -52.45 -13.70
CA CYS A 262 6.49 -53.86 -13.75
C CYS A 262 4.99 -53.96 -13.45
N TYR A 263 4.23 -54.48 -14.41
CA TYR A 263 2.77 -54.46 -14.40
C TYR A 263 2.12 -55.81 -14.05
N ASP A 264 2.93 -56.83 -13.80
CA ASP A 264 2.56 -58.23 -13.52
C ASP A 264 2.18 -58.52 -12.06
N GLY A 265 2.16 -57.52 -11.19
CA GLY A 265 1.86 -57.71 -9.76
C GLY A 265 3.00 -58.36 -8.97
N ARG A 266 4.22 -58.33 -9.51
CA ARG A 266 5.43 -58.97 -8.97
C ARG A 266 5.75 -58.64 -7.52
N TYR A 267 5.39 -57.44 -7.05
CA TYR A 267 5.69 -56.99 -5.70
C TYR A 267 4.53 -57.30 -4.74
N ASN A 268 4.30 -58.58 -4.44
CA ASN A 268 3.23 -59.04 -3.54
C ASN A 268 1.82 -58.54 -3.97
N GLY A 269 1.53 -58.66 -5.27
CA GLY A 269 0.30 -58.21 -5.91
C GLY A 269 0.28 -56.73 -6.31
N TRP A 270 1.37 -55.99 -6.08
CA TRP A 270 1.53 -54.62 -6.54
C TRP A 270 2.25 -54.54 -7.88
N SER A 271 1.67 -53.78 -8.80
CA SER A 271 2.34 -53.25 -9.98
C SER A 271 3.00 -51.93 -9.60
N LEU A 272 4.32 -51.82 -9.72
CA LEU A 272 5.07 -50.62 -9.35
C LEU A 272 5.73 -50.01 -10.58
N VAL A 273 5.72 -48.68 -10.65
CA VAL A 273 6.39 -47.86 -11.66
C VAL A 273 7.31 -46.90 -10.94
N PHE A 274 8.58 -46.87 -11.33
CA PHE A 274 9.59 -45.96 -10.80
C PHE A 274 10.07 -45.08 -11.93
N GLY A 275 10.16 -43.78 -11.72
CA GLY A 275 10.63 -42.89 -12.77
C GLY A 275 11.24 -41.60 -12.25
N GLY A 276 11.88 -40.90 -13.17
CA GLY A 276 12.40 -39.56 -12.97
C GLY A 276 11.68 -38.58 -13.88
N ASN A 277 11.60 -37.33 -13.44
CA ASN A 277 11.11 -36.24 -14.27
C ASN A 277 12.01 -35.01 -14.19
N LEU A 278 12.00 -34.26 -15.28
CA LEU A 278 12.61 -32.94 -15.40
C LEU A 278 11.54 -32.01 -15.95
N GLY A 279 11.52 -30.77 -15.48
CA GLY A 279 10.59 -29.79 -16.01
C GLY A 279 11.03 -28.36 -15.82
N LEU A 280 10.38 -27.50 -16.60
CA LEU A 280 10.60 -26.08 -16.67
C LEU A 280 9.24 -25.41 -16.64
N ASN A 281 9.07 -24.42 -15.77
CA ASN A 281 7.88 -23.57 -15.75
C ASN A 281 8.31 -22.11 -15.82
N ASN A 282 7.52 -21.29 -16.49
CA ASN A 282 7.67 -19.85 -16.54
C ASN A 282 6.31 -19.17 -16.44
N GLY A 283 6.31 -17.93 -16.00
CA GLY A 283 5.09 -17.15 -15.99
C GLY A 283 5.30 -15.77 -15.41
N SER A 284 4.24 -14.99 -15.48
CA SER A 284 4.19 -13.62 -14.99
C SER A 284 2.93 -13.46 -14.15
N THR A 285 3.03 -12.77 -13.02
CA THR A 285 1.88 -12.33 -12.24
C THR A 285 1.80 -10.80 -12.25
N SER A 286 0.59 -10.28 -12.13
CA SER A 286 0.33 -8.85 -12.00
C SER A 286 -0.73 -8.62 -10.93
N GLN A 287 -0.45 -7.64 -10.08
CA GLN A 287 -1.35 -7.18 -9.03
C GLN A 287 -1.48 -5.66 -9.11
N SER A 288 -2.70 -5.12 -9.15
CA SER A 288 -2.90 -3.67 -9.11
C SER A 288 -2.73 -3.15 -7.68
N VAL A 289 -2.16 -1.94 -7.56
CA VAL A 289 -2.05 -1.17 -6.32
C VAL A 289 -2.95 0.05 -6.44
N PHE A 290 -3.73 0.34 -5.39
CA PHE A 290 -4.74 1.40 -5.35
C PHE A 290 -4.41 2.43 -4.26
N LYS A 291 -4.89 3.67 -4.42
CA LYS A 291 -4.86 4.65 -3.33
C LYS A 291 -5.73 4.18 -2.17
N LEU A 292 -5.49 4.78 -1.01
CA LEU A 292 -6.43 4.72 0.11
C LEU A 292 -7.29 6.00 0.15
N ASP A 293 -8.54 5.85 0.57
CA ASP A 293 -9.44 6.97 0.85
C ASP A 293 -9.11 7.65 2.20
N SER A 294 -9.79 8.75 2.52
CA SER A 294 -9.63 9.51 3.77
C SER A 294 -9.96 8.72 5.04
N LEU A 295 -10.56 7.54 4.89
CA LEU A 295 -10.92 6.60 5.96
C LEU A 295 -9.94 5.41 6.03
N GLY A 296 -8.94 5.35 5.13
CA GLY A 296 -7.94 4.30 5.05
C GLY A 296 -8.37 3.03 4.30
N ASN A 297 -9.50 3.04 3.58
CA ASN A 297 -9.93 1.93 2.72
C ASN A 297 -9.34 2.06 1.32
N GLN A 298 -9.18 0.95 0.59
CA GLN A 298 -8.78 1.02 -0.83
C GLN A 298 -9.82 1.76 -1.67
N ASP A 299 -9.37 2.80 -2.35
CA ASP A 299 -10.10 3.41 -3.46
C ASP A 299 -9.83 2.60 -4.74
N LEU A 300 -10.70 1.62 -5.00
CA LEU A 300 -10.63 0.76 -6.18
C LEU A 300 -10.82 1.52 -7.50
N THR A 301 -11.27 2.78 -7.47
CA THR A 301 -11.39 3.62 -8.66
C THR A 301 -10.08 4.33 -9.00
N ASN A 302 -9.14 4.41 -8.07
CA ASN A 302 -7.91 5.17 -8.19
C ASN A 302 -6.68 4.26 -8.14
N LYS A 303 -6.43 3.57 -9.26
CA LYS A 303 -5.25 2.73 -9.46
C LYS A 303 -4.00 3.59 -9.56
N VAL A 304 -3.04 3.33 -8.67
CA VAL A 304 -1.76 4.05 -8.65
C VAL A 304 -0.66 3.32 -9.41
N GLY A 305 -0.68 1.99 -9.38
CA GLY A 305 0.36 1.19 -10.02
C GLY A 305 0.01 -0.28 -10.13
N ALA A 306 1.00 -1.09 -10.48
CA ALA A 306 0.92 -2.52 -10.47
C ALA A 306 2.27 -3.14 -10.10
N ILE A 307 2.23 -4.16 -9.25
CA ILE A 307 3.37 -5.04 -8.98
C ILE A 307 3.30 -6.16 -10.00
N LYS A 308 4.42 -6.41 -10.67
CA LYS A 308 4.58 -7.52 -11.59
C LYS A 308 5.69 -8.44 -11.07
N THR A 309 5.45 -9.73 -11.16
CA THR A 309 6.44 -10.75 -10.79
C THR A 309 6.62 -11.70 -11.96
N ASP A 310 7.83 -11.83 -12.46
CA ASP A 310 8.18 -12.90 -13.38
C ASP A 310 8.79 -14.05 -12.58
N PHE A 311 8.36 -15.28 -12.86
CA PHE A 311 8.92 -16.46 -12.22
C PHE A 311 9.43 -17.46 -13.26
N LYS A 312 10.54 -18.11 -12.91
CA LYS A 312 11.11 -19.23 -13.65
C LYS A 312 11.41 -20.35 -12.66
N GLN A 313 10.99 -21.56 -12.98
CA GLN A 313 11.22 -22.75 -12.18
C GLN A 313 11.87 -23.81 -13.05
N THR A 314 12.95 -24.40 -12.56
CA THR A 314 13.48 -25.65 -13.09
C THR A 314 13.37 -26.69 -12.00
N TYR A 315 12.93 -27.90 -12.33
CA TYR A 315 12.79 -28.94 -11.33
C TYR A 315 13.22 -30.31 -11.83
N ALA A 316 13.65 -31.12 -10.88
CA ALA A 316 13.98 -32.52 -11.08
C ALA A 316 13.34 -33.34 -9.96
N GLY A 317 12.76 -34.48 -10.31
CA GLY A 317 12.07 -35.32 -9.35
C GLY A 317 12.19 -36.79 -9.66
N VAL A 318 11.86 -37.58 -8.64
CA VAL A 318 11.69 -39.03 -8.74
C VAL A 318 10.29 -39.37 -8.25
N TYR A 319 9.67 -40.38 -8.84
CA TYR A 319 8.34 -40.83 -8.45
C TYR A 319 8.27 -42.35 -8.39
N VAL A 320 7.38 -42.81 -7.52
CA VAL A 320 6.95 -44.20 -7.41
C VAL A 320 5.43 -44.24 -7.43
N THR A 321 4.90 -44.99 -8.37
CA THR A 321 3.46 -45.22 -8.49
C THR A 321 3.17 -46.69 -8.28
N GLY A 322 2.22 -47.00 -7.41
CA GLY A 322 1.82 -48.36 -7.11
C GLY A 322 0.35 -48.60 -7.39
N ARG A 323 0.01 -49.76 -7.93
CA ARG A 323 -1.37 -50.23 -8.08
C ARG A 323 -1.54 -51.67 -7.60
N LYS A 324 -2.60 -51.94 -6.86
CA LYS A 324 -3.06 -53.30 -6.48
C LYS A 324 -4.57 -53.39 -6.63
N GLY A 325 -5.02 -54.14 -7.64
CA GLY A 325 -6.44 -54.22 -7.99
C GLY A 325 -7.04 -52.87 -8.37
N ARG A 326 -7.95 -52.36 -7.52
CA ARG A 326 -8.63 -51.06 -7.66
C ARG A 326 -7.95 -49.93 -6.87
N VAL A 327 -6.96 -50.24 -6.04
CA VAL A 327 -6.21 -49.25 -5.26
C VAL A 327 -5.00 -48.79 -6.04
N GLN A 328 -4.80 -47.47 -6.11
CA GLN A 328 -3.66 -46.83 -6.73
C GLN A 328 -3.14 -45.72 -5.82
N GLY A 329 -1.82 -45.58 -5.73
CA GLY A 329 -1.14 -44.50 -5.04
C GLY A 329 0.05 -44.01 -5.84
N ASP A 330 0.37 -42.73 -5.70
CA ASP A 330 1.51 -42.08 -6.32
C ASP A 330 2.26 -41.28 -5.26
N VAL A 331 3.58 -41.43 -5.23
CA VAL A 331 4.48 -40.66 -4.36
C VAL A 331 5.55 -40.05 -5.23
N GLN A 332 5.75 -38.75 -5.11
CA GLN A 332 6.78 -38.01 -5.83
C GLN A 332 7.62 -37.21 -4.84
N LEU A 333 8.93 -37.29 -5.00
CA LEU A 333 9.89 -36.41 -4.35
C LEU A 333 10.51 -35.51 -5.42
N ARG A 334 10.59 -34.22 -5.15
CA ARG A 334 11.03 -33.23 -6.12
C ARG A 334 11.93 -32.18 -5.49
N TYR A 335 12.91 -31.76 -6.27
CA TYR A 335 13.74 -30.59 -6.01
C TYR A 335 13.37 -29.49 -7.02
N ASP A 336 13.09 -28.30 -6.51
CA ASP A 336 12.62 -27.15 -7.26
C ASP A 336 13.61 -26.00 -7.11
N ASP A 337 14.24 -25.57 -8.20
CA ASP A 337 15.01 -24.32 -8.27
C ASP A 337 14.11 -23.21 -8.83
N MET A 338 13.93 -22.14 -8.06
CA MET A 338 12.97 -21.08 -8.34
C MET A 338 13.64 -19.72 -8.34
N LYS A 339 13.39 -18.94 -9.40
CA LYS A 339 13.82 -17.55 -9.54
C LYS A 339 12.60 -16.65 -9.71
N TYR A 340 12.61 -15.54 -8.99
CA TYR A 340 11.57 -14.53 -9.03
C TYR A 340 12.21 -13.18 -9.30
N ASP A 341 11.68 -12.46 -10.29
CA ASP A 341 12.03 -11.08 -10.58
C ASP A 341 10.81 -10.21 -10.30
N PHE A 342 10.94 -9.29 -9.34
CA PHE A 342 9.87 -8.37 -8.98
C PHE A 342 10.10 -7.01 -9.63
N SER A 343 9.02 -6.40 -10.12
CA SER A 343 9.04 -5.02 -10.61
C SER A 343 7.78 -4.28 -10.20
N GLU A 344 7.91 -2.98 -9.98
CA GLU A 344 6.79 -2.09 -9.72
C GLU A 344 6.63 -1.15 -10.91
N ALA A 345 5.42 -1.06 -11.46
CA ALA A 345 5.10 -0.14 -12.54
C ALA A 345 4.07 0.86 -12.04
N TYR A 346 4.48 2.12 -11.93
CA TYR A 346 3.61 3.21 -11.50
C TYR A 346 2.97 3.90 -12.71
N SER A 347 1.72 4.35 -12.56
CA SER A 347 1.02 5.07 -13.64
C SER A 347 1.53 6.52 -13.83
N ALA A 348 2.49 6.97 -13.02
CA ALA A 348 3.30 8.16 -13.24
C ALA A 348 4.81 7.85 -13.16
N GLY A 349 5.34 7.12 -14.14
CA GLY A 349 6.78 6.88 -14.30
C GLY A 349 7.25 5.52 -13.78
N ASN A 350 7.93 4.76 -14.64
CA ASN A 350 8.52 3.47 -14.28
C ASN A 350 9.78 3.67 -13.44
N GLU A 351 9.82 3.14 -12.22
CA GLU A 351 11.06 2.87 -11.50
C GLU A 351 11.21 1.35 -11.31
N THR A 352 12.38 0.81 -11.66
CA THR A 352 12.68 -0.61 -11.50
C THR A 352 13.62 -0.77 -10.30
N TYR A 353 13.20 -1.52 -9.29
CA TYR A 353 14.05 -1.91 -8.17
C TYR A 353 14.45 -3.38 -8.33
N ALA A 354 15.75 -3.64 -8.39
CA ALA A 354 16.29 -5.00 -8.30
C ALA A 354 16.63 -5.30 -6.83
N LEU A 355 16.11 -6.42 -6.32
CA LEU A 355 16.55 -7.04 -5.06
C LEU A 355 17.37 -8.29 -5.38
#